data_AF-A0A5K1BU98-F1
#
_entry.id   AF-A0A5K1BU98-F1
#
_cell.length_a   1.000
_cell.length_b   1.000
_cell.length_c   1.000
_cell.angle_alpha   90.00
_cell.angle_beta   90.00
_cell.angle_gamma   90.00
#
_symmetry.space_group_name_H-M   'P 1'
#
loop_
_entity.id
_entity.type
_entity.pdbx_description
1 polymer ?
#
loop_
_entity_poly.entity_id
_entity_poly.type
_entity_poly.pdbx_seq_one_letter_code
_entity_poly.pdbx_strand_id
1 'polypeptide(L)' 'VVSADIQQKLLYQLDALLQQSGCKVHAIQAWGWLIRLLGFYTIKHRRLLNQLLKVPEKTFSDNDPQVQIASQ' A
#
# COMPACT_ATOMS: atom_id res chain seq x y z
N VAL A 1 -7.81 1.76 20.35
CA VAL A 1 -7.17 0.42 20.21
C VAL A 1 -7.54 -0.23 18.88
N VAL A 2 -8.83 -0.25 18.48
CA VAL A 2 -9.30 -0.89 17.23
C VAL A 2 -8.69 -0.30 15.94
N SER A 3 -8.45 1.02 15.84
CA SER A 3 -7.94 1.61 14.58
C SER A 3 -6.48 1.26 14.28
N ALA A 4 -5.62 1.13 15.31
CA ALA A 4 -4.22 0.80 15.13
C ALA A 4 -4.02 -0.67 14.70
N ASP A 5 -4.86 -1.57 15.23
CA ASP A 5 -4.81 -2.99 14.93
C ASP A 5 -5.24 -3.29 13.48
N ILE A 6 -6.32 -2.64 13.03
CA ILE A 6 -6.79 -2.70 11.65
C ILE A 6 -5.72 -2.18 10.68
N GLN A 7 -5.02 -1.09 11.05
CA GLN A 7 -3.96 -0.50 10.25
C GLN A 7 -2.73 -1.40 10.10
N GLN A 8 -2.28 -2.02 11.19
CA GLN A 8 -1.16 -2.96 11.13
C GLN A 8 -1.50 -4.21 10.34
N LYS A 9 -2.72 -4.74 10.50
CA LYS A 9 -3.19 -5.90 9.75
C LYS A 9 -3.29 -5.61 8.24
N LEU A 10 -3.77 -4.42 7.86
CA LEU A 10 -3.83 -3.99 6.47
C LEU A 10 -2.45 -3.81 5.85
N LEU A 11 -1.51 -3.20 6.58
CA LEU A 11 -0.11 -3.09 6.15
C LEU A 11 0.53 -4.46 5.95
N TYR A 12 0.34 -5.38 6.89
CA TYR A 12 0.84 -6.75 6.79
C TYR A 12 0.29 -7.48 5.57
N GLN A 13 -1.02 -7.34 5.29
CA GLN A 13 -1.61 -7.95 4.11
C GLN A 13 -1.14 -7.33 2.79
N LEU A 14 -0.88 -6.01 2.76
CA LEU A 14 -0.27 -5.36 1.59
C LEU A 14 1.13 -5.88 1.32
N ASP A 15 1.99 -5.99 2.34
CA ASP A 15 3.34 -6.54 2.18
C ASP A 15 3.29 -8.01 1.73
N ALA A 16 2.33 -8.81 2.23
CA ALA A 16 2.14 -10.18 1.78
C ALA A 16 1.72 -10.27 0.29
N LEU A 17 0.83 -9.38 -0.17
CA LEU A 17 0.42 -9.31 -1.57
C LEU A 17 1.55 -8.85 -2.49
N LEU A 18 2.46 -8.00 -2.02
CA LEU A 18 3.66 -7.60 -2.76
C LEU A 18 4.68 -8.73 -2.92
N GLN A 19 4.76 -9.64 -1.95
CA GLN A 19 5.64 -10.81 -2.01
C GLN A 19 5.09 -11.93 -2.91
N GLN A 20 3.78 -11.92 -3.18
CA GLN A 20 3.14 -12.91 -4.04
C GLN A 20 3.20 -12.50 -5.52
N SER A 21 3.86 -13.32 -6.34
CA SER A 21 3.96 -13.12 -7.80
C SER A 21 2.57 -13.02 -8.44
N GLY A 22 2.35 -11.98 -9.25
CA GLY A 22 1.07 -11.72 -9.93
C GLY A 22 0.02 -10.94 -9.12
N CYS A 23 0.23 -10.71 -7.82
CA CYS A 23 -0.70 -9.96 -6.97
C CYS A 23 -0.33 -8.48 -6.80
N LYS A 24 0.79 -8.03 -7.38
CA LYS A 24 1.34 -6.67 -7.22
C LYS A 24 0.38 -5.58 -7.70
N VAL A 25 -0.34 -5.80 -8.80
CA VAL A 25 -1.37 -4.87 -9.30
C VAL A 25 -2.51 -4.71 -8.28
N HIS A 26 -2.96 -5.80 -7.67
CA HIS A 26 -3.99 -5.77 -6.63
C HIS A 26 -3.49 -5.07 -5.36
N ALA A 27 -2.21 -5.23 -5.02
CA ALA A 27 -1.59 -4.53 -3.90
C ALA A 27 -1.60 -3.01 -4.11
N ILE A 28 -1.27 -2.52 -5.31
CA ILE A 28 -1.31 -1.09 -5.64
C ILE A 28 -2.74 -0.56 -5.60
N GLN A 29 -3.71 -1.28 -6.16
CA GLN A 29 -5.11 -0.87 -6.11
C GLN A 29 -5.60 -0.78 -4.66
N ALA A 30 -5.36 -1.81 -3.85
CA ALA A 30 -5.72 -1.83 -2.44
C ALA A 30 -5.07 -0.67 -1.65
N TRP A 31 -3.80 -0.36 -1.94
CA TRP A 31 -3.11 0.80 -1.39
C TRP A 31 -3.82 2.11 -1.76
N GLY A 32 -4.22 2.29 -3.02
CA GLY A 32 -4.95 3.49 -3.47
C GLY A 32 -6.28 3.69 -2.75
N TRP A 33 -7.02 2.60 -2.51
CA TRP A 33 -8.24 2.63 -1.68
C TRP A 33 -7.94 2.98 -0.22
N LEU A 34 -6.86 2.43 0.35
CA LEU A 34 -6.42 2.70 1.73
C LEU A 34 -6.05 4.17 1.94
N ILE A 35 -5.30 4.77 1.03
CA ILE A 35 -4.95 6.20 1.08
C ILE A 35 -6.21 7.06 1.02
N ARG A 36 -7.15 6.75 0.12
CA ARG A 36 -8.42 7.48 0.01
C ARG A 36 -9.29 7.32 1.27
N LEU A 37 -9.36 6.12 1.85
CA LEU A 37 -10.13 5.84 3.05
C LEU A 37 -9.55 6.53 4.29
N LEU A 38 -8.22 6.50 4.44
CA LEU A 38 -7.55 7.09 5.59
C LEU A 38 -7.47 8.63 5.48
N GLY A 39 -7.39 9.18 4.27
CA GLY A 39 -7.46 10.63 4.01
C GLY A 39 -6.57 11.45 4.96
N PHE A 40 -7.16 12.46 5.60
CA PHE A 40 -6.46 13.37 6.53
C PHE A 40 -5.87 12.67 7.77
N TYR A 41 -6.33 11.46 8.11
CA TYR A 41 -5.78 10.67 9.22
C TYR A 41 -4.33 10.24 8.94
N THR A 42 -3.98 9.95 7.69
CA THR A 42 -2.60 9.61 7.31
C THR A 42 -1.61 10.75 7.58
N ILE A 43 -2.05 12.00 7.41
CA ILE A 43 -1.25 13.21 7.62
C ILE A 43 -0.86 13.36 9.09
N LYS A 44 -1.78 13.03 10.00
CA LYS A 44 -1.52 13.03 11.45
C LYS A 44 -0.59 11.90 11.89
N HIS A 45 -0.53 10.81 11.12
CA HIS A 45 0.26 9.61 11.43
C HIS A 45 1.38 9.39 10.41
N ARG A 46 2.36 10.31 10.38
CA ARG A 46 3.50 10.30 9.44
C ARG A 46 4.23 8.96 9.33
N ARG A 47 4.40 8.23 10.43
CA ARG A 47 5.08 6.92 10.42
C ARG A 47 4.32 5.89 9.59
N LEU A 48 2.99 5.88 9.70
CA LEU A 48 2.12 4.99 8.94
C LEU A 48 2.06 5.41 7.47
N LEU A 49 2.00 6.72 7.20
CA LEU A 49 2.09 7.23 5.83
C LEU A 49 3.40 6.79 5.17
N ASN A 50 4.53 6.91 5.85
CA ASN A 50 5.82 6.47 5.31
C ASN A 50 5.85 4.96 5.03
N GLN A 51 5.20 4.14 5.86
CA GLN A 51 5.10 2.70 5.59
C GLN A 51 4.22 2.40 4.38
N LEU A 52 3.10 3.12 4.23
CA LEU A 52 2.25 3.01 3.04
C LEU A 52 2.98 3.47 1.78
N LEU A 53 3.77 4.54 1.83
CA LEU A 53 4.50 5.05 0.67
C LEU A 53 5.60 4.10 0.16
N LYS A 54 6.07 3.17 0.98
CA LYS A 54 7.00 2.12 0.52
C LYS A 54 6.36 1.15 -0.47
N VAL A 55 5.03 1.03 -0.48
CA VAL A 55 4.30 0.16 -1.41
C VAL A 55 4.47 0.66 -2.85
N PRO A 56 4.06 1.89 -3.21
CA PRO A 56 4.30 2.42 -4.56
C PRO A 56 5.79 2.55 -4.88
N GLU A 57 6.66 2.92 -3.92
CA GLU A 57 8.12 3.00 -4.14
C GLU A 57 8.71 1.68 -4.67
N LYS A 58 8.29 0.55 -4.09
CA LYS A 58 8.72 -0.79 -4.53
C LYS A 58 8.13 -1.19 -5.88
N THR A 59 6.91 -0.75 -6.18
CA THR A 59 6.23 -1.12 -7.44
C THR A 59 6.59 -0.23 -8.62
N PHE A 60 7.07 1.00 -8.39
CA PHE A 60 7.62 1.87 -9.44
C PHE A 60 8.89 1.30 -10.07
N SER A 61 9.73 0.62 -9.26
CA SER A 61 10.94 -0.05 -9.76
C SER A 61 10.67 -1.46 -10.30
N ASP A 62 9.40 -1.88 -10.40
CA ASP A 62 9.05 -3.22 -10.84
C ASP A 62 9.25 -3.38 -12.35
N ASN A 63 9.72 -4.54 -12.79
CA ASN A 63 9.95 -4.84 -14.21
C ASN A 63 8.65 -5.18 -14.96
N ASP A 64 7.54 -5.41 -14.25
CA ASP A 64 6.24 -5.70 -14.86
C ASP A 64 5.55 -4.42 -15.35
N PRO A 65 5.31 -4.28 -16.67
CA PRO A 65 4.64 -3.11 -17.24
C PRO A 65 3.23 -2.85 -16.67
N GLN A 66 2.51 -3.91 -16.27
CA GLN A 66 1.17 -3.75 -15.68
C GLN A 66 1.24 -3.16 -14.27
N VAL A 67 2.30 -3.48 -13.54
CA VAL A 67 2.56 -2.95 -12.19
C VAL A 67 2.99 -1.49 -12.27
N GLN A 68 3.76 -1.11 -13.30
CA GLN A 68 4.12 0.28 -13.57
C GLN A 68 2.89 1.13 -13.96
N ILE A 69 2.05 0.65 -14.88
CA ILE A 69 0.83 1.36 -15.32
C ILE A 69 -0.14 1.53 -14.15
N ALA A 70 -0.30 0.51 -13.30
CA ALA A 70 -1.15 0.60 -12.12
C ALA A 70 -0.60 1.56 -11.04
N SER A 71 0.69 1.88 -11.09
CA SER A 71 1.36 2.80 -10.15
C SER A 71 1.29 4.27 -10.60
N GLN A 72 0.90 4.57 -11.86
CA GLN A 72 0.72 5.94 -12.38
C GLN A 72 -0.56 6.60 -11.82
#